data_AF-A0A7Y2TFH5-F1
#
_entry.id   AF-A0A7Y2TFH5-F1
#
_cell.length_a   1.000
_cell.length_b   1.000
_cell.length_c   1.000
_cell.angle_alpha   90.00
_cell.angle_beta   90.00
_cell.angle_gamma   90.00
#
_symmetry.space_group_name_H-M   'P 1'
#
loop_
_entity.id
_entity.type
_entity.pdbx_description
1 polymer ?
#
loop_
_entity_poly.entity_id
_entity_poly.type
_entity_poly.pdbx_seq_one_letter_code
_entity_poly.pdbx_strand_id
1 'polypeptide(L)'
;MSKSKKSPKVEAESKTPQHGFVFAKENYMLMIIGIVVIVLGFFLMYGKENIYDFRKITLAPIVVIAGFIIEIFAIMKKPKAS
;
A
#
# COMPACT_ATOMS: atom_id res chain seq x y z
N MET A 1 -43.01 -13.87 48.46
CA MET A 1 -42.01 -14.73 47.77
C MET A 1 -41.90 -14.30 46.31
N SER A 2 -40.65 -14.21 45.82
CA SER A 2 -40.21 -14.09 44.43
C SER A 2 -40.70 -12.90 43.56
N LYS A 3 -40.05 -11.74 43.73
CA LYS A 3 -39.83 -10.82 42.60
C LYS A 3 -38.59 -11.34 41.85
N SER A 4 -38.81 -12.00 40.71
CA SER A 4 -37.74 -12.37 39.78
C SER A 4 -37.12 -11.11 39.19
N LYS A 5 -36.02 -10.64 39.81
CA LYS A 5 -35.13 -9.65 39.21
C LYS A 5 -34.36 -10.35 38.09
N LYS A 6 -34.81 -10.16 36.86
CA LYS A 6 -34.09 -10.57 35.65
C LYS A 6 -32.84 -9.68 35.53
N SER A 7 -31.69 -10.23 35.87
CA SER A 7 -30.39 -9.58 35.70
C SER A 7 -30.18 -9.20 34.22
N PRO A 8 -29.63 -8.02 33.90
CA PRO A 8 -29.22 -7.71 32.53
C PRO A 8 -28.07 -8.63 32.17
N LYS A 9 -28.30 -9.53 31.21
CA LYS A 9 -27.26 -10.33 30.56
C LYS A 9 -26.40 -9.35 29.76
N VAL A 10 -25.27 -8.95 30.31
CA VAL A 10 -24.22 -8.27 29.55
C VAL A 10 -23.62 -9.32 28.63
N GLU A 11 -24.12 -9.38 27.41
CA GLU A 11 -23.50 -10.11 26.31
C GLU A 11 -22.15 -9.45 26.07
N ALA A 12 -21.09 -10.13 26.48
CA ALA A 12 -19.74 -9.78 26.10
C ALA A 12 -19.65 -9.96 24.58
N GLU A 13 -19.83 -8.86 23.87
CA GLU A 13 -19.59 -8.76 22.44
C GLU A 13 -18.11 -9.04 22.19
N SER A 14 -17.78 -10.29 21.84
CA SER A 14 -16.47 -10.65 21.34
C SER A 14 -16.28 -10.02 19.95
N LYS A 15 -16.06 -8.71 19.90
CA LYS A 15 -15.46 -8.07 18.74
C LYS A 15 -14.02 -8.54 18.69
N THR A 16 -13.79 -9.71 18.09
CA THR A 16 -12.48 -10.01 17.51
C THR A 16 -12.11 -8.78 16.69
N PRO A 17 -10.98 -8.10 16.96
CA PRO A 17 -10.58 -6.99 16.11
C PRO A 17 -10.47 -7.58 14.71
N GLN A 18 -11.44 -7.24 13.87
CA GLN A 18 -11.38 -7.47 12.44
C GLN A 18 -10.18 -6.64 12.01
N HIS A 19 -8.99 -7.23 12.04
CA HIS A 19 -7.84 -6.74 11.27
C HIS A 19 -8.21 -6.93 9.81
N GLY A 20 -9.18 -6.13 9.35
CA GLY A 20 -9.45 -5.92 7.95
C GLY A 20 -8.18 -5.32 7.39
N PHE A 21 -7.53 -6.05 6.49
CA PHE A 21 -6.42 -5.51 5.75
C PHE A 21 -6.84 -4.16 5.16
N VAL A 22 -6.04 -3.12 5.44
CA VAL A 22 -6.32 -1.75 4.98
C VAL A 22 -6.39 -1.68 3.45
N PHE A 23 -5.71 -2.63 2.78
CA PHE A 23 -5.63 -2.76 1.34
C PHE A 23 -6.00 -4.16 0.88
N ALA A 24 -6.59 -4.26 -0.32
CA ALA A 24 -6.82 -5.53 -1.00
C ALA A 24 -5.48 -6.15 -1.47
N LYS A 25 -5.45 -7.47 -1.65
CA LYS A 25 -4.24 -8.21 -2.10
C LYS A 25 -3.69 -7.65 -3.43
N GLU A 26 -4.58 -7.26 -4.34
CA GLU A 26 -4.21 -6.66 -5.62
C GLU A 26 -3.48 -5.33 -5.45
N ASN A 27 -3.86 -4.52 -4.47
CA ASN A 27 -3.22 -3.25 -4.20
C ASN A 27 -1.83 -3.44 -3.62
N TYR A 28 -1.67 -4.44 -2.75
CA TYR A 28 -0.36 -4.79 -2.20
C TYR A 28 0.60 -5.25 -3.30
N MET A 29 0.09 -6.02 -4.28
CA MET A 29 0.87 -6.38 -5.48
C MET A 29 1.27 -5.15 -6.31
N LEU A 30 0.36 -4.19 -6.50
CA LEU A 30 0.66 -2.94 -7.20
C LEU A 30 1.70 -2.08 -6.48
N MET A 31 1.67 -2.01 -5.15
CA MET A 31 2.72 -1.36 -4.35
C MET A 31 4.09 -2.04 -4.54
N ILE A 32 4.15 -3.38 -4.50
CA ILE A 32 5.44 -4.05 -4.73
C ILE A 32 6.00 -3.71 -6.11
N ILE A 33 5.12 -3.67 -7.13
CA ILE A 33 5.51 -3.29 -8.48
C ILE A 33 6.00 -1.83 -8.52
N GLY A 34 5.28 -0.90 -7.89
CA GLY A 34 5.68 0.51 -7.81
C GLY A 34 7.05 0.70 -7.16
N ILE A 35 7.29 0.06 -6.01
CA ILE A 35 8.59 0.04 -5.33
C ILE A 35 9.69 -0.50 -6.25
N VAL A 36 9.46 -1.61 -6.95
CA VAL A 36 10.45 -2.19 -7.90
C VAL A 36 10.78 -1.19 -9.00
N VAL A 37 9.78 -0.49 -9.56
CA VAL A 37 9.99 0.53 -10.60
C VAL A 37 10.80 1.71 -10.06
N ILE A 38 10.51 2.18 -8.84
CA ILE A 38 11.26 3.26 -8.19
C ILE A 38 12.73 2.85 -8.00
N VAL A 39 12.97 1.63 -7.48
CA VAL A 39 14.32 1.09 -7.29
C VAL A 39 15.07 0.99 -8.62
N LEU A 40 14.41 0.53 -9.68
CA LEU A 40 15.00 0.50 -11.02
C LEU A 40 15.31 1.91 -11.55
N GLY A 41 14.46 2.89 -11.27
CA GLY A 41 14.70 4.29 -11.61
C GLY A 41 15.96 4.84 -10.93
N PHE A 42 16.13 4.59 -9.63
CA PHE A 42 17.35 4.96 -8.92
C PHE A 42 18.58 4.16 -9.39
N PHE A 43 18.39 2.88 -9.73
CA PHE A 43 19.46 2.07 -10.29
C PHE A 43 19.93 2.59 -11.66
N LEU A 44 19.04 3.12 -12.50
CA LEU A 44 19.40 3.78 -13.75
C LEU A 44 20.24 5.05 -13.53
N MET A 45 20.11 5.72 -12.38
CA MET A 45 20.98 6.84 -12.00
C MET A 45 22.37 6.36 -11.54
N TYR A 46 22.46 5.13 -11.04
CA TYR A 46 23.70 4.56 -10.51
C TYR A 46 24.70 4.26 -11.64
N GLY A 47 25.86 4.90 -11.59
CA GLY A 47 26.95 4.65 -12.53
C GLY A 47 27.96 5.79 -12.52
N LYS A 48 29.24 5.46 -12.48
CA LYS A 48 30.34 6.43 -12.28
C LYS A 48 30.73 7.19 -13.55
N GLU A 49 30.43 6.64 -14.72
CA GLU A 49 30.85 7.23 -15.99
C GLU A 49 29.75 8.10 -16.59
N ASN A 50 30.09 9.33 -16.97
CA ASN A 50 29.22 10.31 -17.63
C ASN A 50 27.91 10.62 -16.87
N ILE A 51 28.00 11.64 -16.01
CA ILE A 51 26.83 12.21 -15.30
C ILE A 51 25.86 12.85 -16.30
N TYR A 52 26.38 13.34 -17.44
CA TYR A 52 25.60 13.96 -18.52
C TYR A 52 24.93 12.97 -19.48
N ASP A 53 24.90 11.67 -19.17
CA ASP A 53 24.17 10.69 -19.95
C ASP A 53 22.65 10.98 -19.88
N PHE A 54 22.00 11.08 -21.04
CA PHE A 54 20.55 11.25 -21.18
C PHE A 54 19.77 10.23 -20.35
N ARG A 55 20.30 9.00 -20.22
CA ARG A 55 19.70 7.95 -19.39
C ARG A 55 19.57 8.38 -17.92
N LYS A 56 20.57 9.06 -17.38
CA LYS A 56 20.63 9.44 -15.96
C LYS A 56 19.91 10.74 -15.67
N ILE A 57 20.02 11.72 -16.56
CA ILE A 57 19.42 13.04 -16.37
C ILE A 57 17.93 13.06 -16.72
N THR A 58 17.51 12.29 -17.75
CA THR A 58 16.15 12.38 -18.27
C THR A 58 15.38 11.09 -18.02
N LEU A 59 15.89 9.94 -18.47
CA LEU A 59 15.13 8.69 -18.38
C LEU A 59 14.93 8.25 -16.92
N ALA A 60 15.98 8.30 -16.11
CA ALA A 60 15.92 7.81 -14.73
C ALA A 60 14.93 8.61 -13.85
N PRO A 61 14.92 9.97 -13.84
CA PRO A 61 13.90 10.72 -13.10
C PRO A 61 12.48 10.44 -13.58
N ILE A 62 12.27 10.27 -14.89
CA ILE A 62 10.95 9.92 -15.46
C ILE A 62 10.48 8.57 -14.93
N VAL A 63 11.38 7.57 -14.87
CA VAL A 63 11.05 6.23 -14.34
C VAL A 63 10.71 6.30 -12.85
N VAL A 64 11.46 7.07 -12.06
CA VAL A 64 11.17 7.27 -10.63
C VAL A 64 9.79 7.92 -10.43
N ILE A 65 9.48 8.97 -11.21
CA ILE A 65 8.17 9.64 -11.15
C ILE A 65 7.05 8.68 -11.54
N ALA A 66 7.24 7.88 -12.60
CA ALA A 66 6.27 6.87 -13.01
C ALA A 66 6.02 5.84 -11.89
N GLY A 67 7.07 5.40 -11.20
CA GLY A 67 6.97 4.53 -10.02
C GLY A 67 6.15 5.16 -8.89
N PHE A 68 6.36 6.44 -8.59
CA PHE A 68 5.54 7.16 -7.60
C PHE A 68 4.07 7.29 -8.02
N ILE A 69 3.78 7.49 -9.31
CA ILE A 69 2.40 7.51 -9.81
C ILE A 69 1.73 6.14 -9.60
N ILE A 70 2.45 5.05 -9.83
CA ILE A 70 1.96 3.69 -9.57
C ILE A 70 1.66 3.51 -8.08
N GLU A 71 2.55 3.95 -7.18
CA GLU A 71 2.32 3.91 -5.73
C GLU A 71 1.07 4.69 -5.32
N ILE A 72 0.94 5.92 -5.80
CA ILE A 72 -0.23 6.77 -5.52
C ILE A 72 -1.49 6.05 -5.99
N PHE A 73 -1.49 5.48 -7.19
CA PHE A 73 -2.62 4.73 -7.70
C PHE A 73 -2.92 3.47 -6.88
N ALA A 74 -1.88 2.72 -6.46
CA ALA A 74 -2.01 1.52 -5.66
C ALA A 74 -2.61 1.81 -4.26
N ILE A 75 -2.22 2.93 -3.64
CA ILE A 75 -2.73 3.38 -2.34
C ILE A 75 -4.16 3.93 -2.48
N MET A 76 -4.41 4.74 -3.52
CA MET A 76 -5.72 5.37 -3.73
C MET A 76 -6.80 4.39 -4.21
N LYS A 77 -6.41 3.28 -4.85
CA LYS A 77 -7.36 2.27 -5.30
C LYS A 77 -8.08 1.71 -4.07
N LYS A 78 -9.35 2.03 -3.90
CA LYS A 78 -10.11 1.47 -2.77
C LYS A 78 -10.17 -0.05 -2.92
N PRO A 79 -10.00 -0.82 -1.83
CA PRO A 79 -10.20 -2.26 -1.88
C PRO A 79 -11.60 -2.51 -2.43
N LYS A 80 -11.72 -3.25 -3.54
CA LYS A 80 -13.01 -3.79 -3.95
C LYS A 80 -13.41 -4.74 -2.83
N ALA A 81 -14.44 -4.35 -2.07
CA ALA A 81 -15.11 -5.27 -1.16
C ALA A 81 -15.62 -6.42 -2.03
N SER A 82 -14.93 -7.55 -1.95
CA SER A 82 -15.34 -8.79 -2.58
C SER A 82 -16.06 -9.65 -1.57
#